data_AF-A0A2W6Z468-F1
#
_entry.id   AF-A0A2W6Z468-F1
#
_cell.length_a   1.000
_cell.length_b   1.000
_cell.length_c   1.000
_cell.angle_alpha   90.00
_cell.angle_beta   90.00
_cell.angle_gamma   90.00
#
_symmetry.space_group_name_H-M   'P 1'
#
loop_
_entity.id
_entity.type
_entity.pdbx_description
1 polymer ?
#
loop_
_entity_poly.entity_id
_entity_poly.type
_entity_poly.pdbx_seq_one_letter_code
_entity_poly.pdbx_strand_id
1 'polypeptide(L)'
;MNDRVTWLMPILNGMPYLPETLASIESQTHKNYELLVWDNGSTDGTLEELEKWIPQRISGKVFTGEPYGVGGSLKRLVEECKTELCARIDADDVNLPERLEKQVAFLNEYPEIAVVGSQMYYIDEKGNASDSLYYVPLRHEEIVYTMLSDNSIAHPSVLFRRSAILDVGNYRDLPNIEDYDLWLRVATKYKLANIEKPLVQYRKHSKSITQRTIREKRLRKLEEDCFTNNAPSLFGITRDDAQLLKERSHPFALPQLLKISNYLRKTQKIDTFNIFRNHAFFNSSQKLIAAKDITSRLAVTILAQNGHEFKNQLVSIFKKFITKFPKTREMLWQYQLNKWLSLQSKKGSSIHSSIDFIGKRPAFYCIELGDKCHFQRELTIDITEIEELNPRLVIQDGAYIGRNTVISVYSPITIGKEVLIGAYSYIVSSNHNYERRDLPIWTQGVIEAPIIIEDGVWIGAHVIVLPGVTIGEGAIIGAGSVVSKNIPPYEIWAGVPAKFIKKRPE
;
A
#
# COMPACT_ATOMS: atom_id res chain seq x y z
N MET A 1 -6.46 -28.08 -31.95
CA MET A 1 -5.80 -27.62 -30.72
C MET A 1 -5.31 -28.87 -30.02
N ASN A 2 -3.99 -29.10 -29.99
CA ASN A 2 -3.40 -30.29 -29.37
C ASN A 2 -2.27 -29.88 -28.43
N ASP A 3 -2.41 -28.73 -27.77
CA ASP A 3 -1.40 -28.24 -26.84
C ASP A 3 -1.27 -29.21 -25.69
N ARG A 4 -0.03 -29.57 -25.36
CA ARG A 4 0.24 -30.48 -24.26
C ARG A 4 0.08 -29.72 -22.94
N VAL A 5 -0.69 -30.28 -22.02
CA VAL A 5 -0.92 -29.72 -20.69
C VAL A 5 -0.19 -30.55 -19.64
N THR A 6 0.41 -29.90 -18.64
CA THR A 6 0.93 -30.61 -17.46
C THR A 6 0.05 -30.33 -16.24
N TRP A 7 -0.51 -31.37 -15.64
CA TRP A 7 -1.14 -31.28 -14.32
C TRP A 7 -0.08 -31.15 -13.23
N LEU A 8 -0.30 -30.27 -12.27
CA LEU A 8 0.56 -30.04 -11.12
C LEU A 8 -0.21 -30.38 -9.84
N MET A 9 0.25 -31.42 -9.14
CA MET A 9 -0.38 -31.94 -7.93
C MET A 9 0.63 -32.01 -6.76
N PRO A 10 0.66 -31.02 -5.86
CA PRO A 10 1.19 -31.19 -4.51
C PRO A 10 0.28 -32.15 -3.75
N ILE A 11 0.86 -33.07 -3.00
CA ILE A 11 0.08 -34.03 -2.23
C ILE A 11 0.75 -34.32 -0.88
N LEU A 12 -0.08 -34.40 0.16
CA LEU A 12 0.29 -34.92 1.47
C LEU A 12 -0.93 -35.66 2.02
N ASN A 13 -0.83 -36.99 2.11
CA ASN A 13 -1.89 -37.87 2.56
C ASN A 13 -3.20 -37.68 1.77
N GLY A 14 -3.19 -38.08 0.49
CA GLY A 14 -4.34 -37.93 -0.40
C GLY A 14 -5.44 -38.98 -0.25
N MET A 15 -5.26 -40.00 0.59
CA MET A 15 -6.28 -41.03 0.79
C MET A 15 -7.41 -40.51 1.70
N PRO A 16 -8.68 -40.91 1.45
CA PRO A 16 -9.11 -41.92 0.47
C PRO A 16 -9.51 -41.37 -0.91
N TYR A 17 -9.31 -40.08 -1.18
CA TYR A 17 -9.91 -39.38 -2.33
C TYR A 17 -9.07 -39.48 -3.61
N LEU A 18 -7.77 -39.69 -3.48
CA LEU A 18 -6.83 -39.73 -4.61
C LEU A 18 -7.27 -40.64 -5.78
N PRO A 19 -7.81 -41.86 -5.59
CA PRO A 19 -8.26 -42.69 -6.71
C PRO A 19 -9.35 -42.01 -7.56
N GLU A 20 -10.29 -41.30 -6.92
CA GLU A 20 -11.36 -40.59 -7.61
C GLU A 20 -10.81 -39.37 -8.38
N THR A 21 -9.89 -38.64 -7.75
CA THR A 21 -9.15 -37.53 -8.37
C THR A 21 -8.41 -38.00 -9.63
N LEU A 22 -7.63 -39.07 -9.55
CA LEU A 22 -6.86 -39.63 -10.68
C LEU A 22 -7.78 -40.17 -11.79
N ALA A 23 -8.88 -40.82 -11.44
CA ALA A 23 -9.89 -41.24 -12.40
C ALA A 23 -10.48 -40.04 -13.17
N SER A 24 -10.71 -38.92 -12.48
CA SER A 24 -11.19 -37.69 -13.12
C SER A 24 -10.20 -37.09 -14.13
N ILE A 25 -8.89 -37.21 -13.86
CA ILE A 25 -7.82 -36.84 -14.80
C ILE A 25 -7.84 -37.77 -16.03
N GLU A 26 -7.88 -39.09 -15.83
CA GLU A 26 -7.92 -40.06 -16.94
C GLU A 26 -9.14 -39.87 -17.85
N SER A 27 -10.27 -39.45 -17.26
CA SER A 27 -11.53 -39.22 -17.97
C SER A 27 -11.57 -37.94 -18.83
N GLN A 28 -10.55 -37.08 -18.77
CA GLN A 28 -10.54 -35.83 -19.53
C GLN A 28 -10.70 -36.06 -21.04
N THR A 29 -11.49 -35.24 -21.70
CA THR A 29 -11.73 -35.25 -23.14
C THR A 29 -10.49 -34.82 -23.94
N HIS A 30 -9.76 -33.82 -23.45
CA HIS A 30 -8.43 -33.46 -23.95
C HIS A 30 -7.41 -34.50 -23.49
N LYS A 31 -6.86 -35.31 -24.40
CA LYS A 31 -5.98 -36.45 -24.07
C LYS A 31 -4.47 -36.13 -24.05
N ASN A 32 -4.05 -34.98 -24.58
CA ASN A 32 -2.63 -34.62 -24.62
C ASN A 32 -2.19 -33.93 -23.32
N TYR A 33 -1.97 -34.72 -22.27
CA TYR A 33 -1.48 -34.23 -20.99
C TYR A 33 -0.46 -35.17 -20.34
N GLU A 34 0.23 -34.64 -19.34
CA GLU A 34 0.99 -35.43 -18.36
C GLU A 34 0.67 -34.96 -16.93
N LEU A 35 1.03 -35.75 -15.93
CA LEU A 35 0.83 -35.43 -14.52
C LEU A 35 2.17 -35.40 -13.77
N LEU A 36 2.50 -34.27 -13.15
CA LEU A 36 3.61 -34.15 -12.22
C LEU A 36 3.08 -34.04 -10.80
N VAL A 37 3.54 -34.94 -9.94
CA VAL A 37 3.13 -35.02 -8.54
C VAL A 37 4.32 -34.74 -7.65
N TRP A 38 4.13 -33.88 -6.63
CA TRP A 38 5.10 -33.69 -5.56
C TRP A 38 4.52 -34.23 -4.26
N ASP A 39 4.97 -35.40 -3.85
CA ASP A 39 4.60 -36.01 -2.58
C ASP A 39 5.45 -35.44 -1.44
N ASN A 40 4.78 -34.82 -0.46
CA ASN A 40 5.40 -34.20 0.70
C ASN A 40 5.57 -35.18 1.88
N GLY A 41 5.86 -36.46 1.60
CA GLY A 41 6.08 -37.49 2.61
C GLY A 41 4.77 -38.07 3.14
N SER A 42 3.90 -38.52 2.24
CA SER A 42 2.65 -39.18 2.63
C SER A 42 2.90 -40.51 3.33
N THR A 43 2.01 -40.86 4.27
CA THR A 43 2.11 -42.05 5.12
C THR A 43 0.85 -42.91 5.12
N ASP A 44 -0.10 -42.63 4.23
CA ASP A 44 -1.46 -43.18 4.24
C ASP A 44 -1.78 -44.13 3.07
N GLY A 45 -0.76 -44.56 2.32
CA GLY A 45 -0.91 -45.36 1.10
C GLY A 45 -0.92 -44.54 -0.19
N THR A 46 -0.72 -43.22 -0.14
CA THR A 46 -0.73 -42.33 -1.31
C THR A 46 0.28 -42.74 -2.37
N LEU A 47 1.53 -43.09 -2.00
CA LEU A 47 2.56 -43.44 -2.97
C LEU A 47 2.24 -44.76 -3.68
N GLU A 48 1.80 -45.76 -2.93
CA GLU A 48 1.36 -47.06 -3.45
C GLU A 48 0.15 -46.92 -4.37
N GLU A 49 -0.74 -45.97 -4.09
CA GLU A 49 -1.83 -45.64 -5.01
C GLU A 49 -1.30 -44.97 -6.29
N LEU A 50 -0.43 -43.95 -6.20
CA LEU A 50 0.14 -43.26 -7.36
C LEU A 50 0.88 -44.22 -8.32
N GLU A 51 1.60 -45.21 -7.79
CA GLU A 51 2.33 -46.23 -8.57
C GLU A 51 1.40 -47.09 -9.46
N LYS A 52 0.11 -47.23 -9.11
CA LYS A 52 -0.87 -47.95 -9.94
C LYS A 52 -1.30 -47.15 -11.17
N TRP A 53 -1.11 -45.82 -11.13
CA TRP A 53 -1.58 -44.90 -12.17
C TRP A 53 -0.42 -44.35 -13.02
N ILE A 54 0.71 -43.99 -12.41
CA ILE A 54 1.81 -43.28 -13.06
C ILE A 54 3.05 -44.19 -13.15
N PRO A 55 3.67 -44.37 -14.34
CA PRO A 55 3.35 -43.76 -15.63
C PRO A 55 2.39 -44.58 -16.52
N GLN A 56 1.90 -45.74 -16.06
CA GLN A 56 1.26 -46.74 -16.94
C GLN A 56 -0.12 -46.32 -17.47
N ARG A 57 -0.97 -45.72 -16.63
CA ARG A 57 -2.31 -45.23 -17.01
C ARG A 57 -2.28 -43.75 -17.39
N ILE A 58 -1.52 -42.95 -16.64
CA ILE A 58 -1.34 -41.52 -16.85
C ILE A 58 0.15 -41.26 -17.04
N SER A 59 0.53 -40.68 -18.19
CA SER A 59 1.90 -40.23 -18.41
C SER A 59 2.29 -39.20 -17.36
N GLY A 60 3.46 -39.35 -16.73
CA GLY A 60 3.81 -38.46 -15.63
C GLY A 60 5.02 -38.90 -14.82
N LYS A 61 5.24 -38.17 -13.72
CA LYS A 61 6.28 -38.47 -12.74
C LYS A 61 5.80 -38.12 -11.33
N VAL A 62 6.22 -38.93 -10.37
CA VAL A 62 6.07 -38.66 -8.94
C VAL A 62 7.44 -38.26 -8.41
N PHE A 63 7.50 -37.12 -7.75
CA PHE A 63 8.68 -36.64 -7.04
C PHE A 63 8.46 -36.79 -5.54
N THR A 64 9.49 -37.27 -4.86
CA THR A 64 9.57 -37.31 -3.40
C THR A 64 10.80 -36.50 -2.97
N GLY A 65 10.73 -35.85 -1.81
CA GLY A 65 11.83 -35.00 -1.34
C GLY A 65 11.56 -34.39 0.02
N GLU A 66 12.33 -33.35 0.36
CA GLU A 66 12.08 -32.57 1.57
C GLU A 66 10.65 -31.99 1.57
N PRO A 67 9.95 -32.01 2.71
CA PRO A 67 8.58 -31.53 2.79
C PRO A 67 8.55 -30.01 2.61
N TYR A 68 7.74 -29.55 1.66
CA TYR A 68 7.47 -28.13 1.44
C TYR A 68 6.02 -27.79 1.82
N GLY A 69 5.76 -26.49 2.05
CA GLY A 69 4.41 -25.97 1.95
C GLY A 69 3.88 -26.10 0.51
N VAL A 70 2.55 -25.98 0.34
CA VAL A 70 1.89 -26.10 -0.97
C VAL A 70 2.54 -25.19 -2.03
N GLY A 71 2.84 -23.93 -1.68
CA GLY A 71 3.52 -22.99 -2.58
C GLY A 71 4.94 -23.44 -2.97
N GLY A 72 5.70 -24.02 -2.03
CA GLY A 72 7.02 -24.58 -2.31
C GLY A 72 6.98 -25.78 -3.24
N SER A 73 6.06 -26.73 -3.01
CA SER A 73 5.84 -27.88 -3.89
C SER A 73 5.43 -27.44 -5.30
N LEU A 74 4.52 -26.47 -5.42
CA LEU A 74 4.09 -25.94 -6.72
C LEU A 74 5.22 -25.21 -7.44
N LYS A 75 6.05 -24.46 -6.73
CA LYS A 75 7.24 -23.84 -7.32
C LYS A 75 8.11 -24.89 -8.00
N ARG A 76 8.41 -26.00 -7.31
CA ARG A 76 9.20 -27.12 -7.86
C ARG A 76 8.51 -27.75 -9.05
N LEU A 77 7.20 -28.02 -8.97
CA LEU A 77 6.44 -28.60 -10.07
C LEU A 77 6.41 -27.71 -11.31
N VAL A 78 6.29 -26.39 -11.15
CA VAL A 78 6.38 -25.42 -12.26
C VAL A 78 7.80 -25.40 -12.88
N GLU A 79 8.84 -25.52 -12.06
CA GLU A 79 10.23 -25.59 -12.52
C GLU A 79 10.49 -26.86 -13.34
N GLU A 80 10.01 -28.01 -12.88
CA GLU A 80 10.14 -29.31 -13.56
C GLU A 80 9.24 -29.44 -14.81
N CYS A 81 8.11 -28.73 -14.84
CA CYS A 81 7.21 -28.71 -15.97
C CYS A 81 7.91 -28.17 -17.23
N LYS A 82 7.65 -28.82 -18.37
CA LYS A 82 8.25 -28.46 -19.67
C LYS A 82 7.25 -27.93 -20.68
N THR A 83 5.96 -28.02 -20.38
CA THR A 83 4.89 -27.54 -21.25
C THR A 83 4.59 -26.06 -20.95
N GLU A 84 3.96 -25.37 -21.90
CA GLU A 84 3.55 -23.98 -21.68
C GLU A 84 2.25 -23.90 -20.87
N LEU A 85 1.39 -24.91 -20.90
CA LEU A 85 0.11 -24.89 -20.20
C LEU A 85 0.17 -25.81 -18.98
N CYS A 86 -0.04 -25.23 -17.79
CA CYS A 86 -0.08 -25.99 -16.55
C CYS A 86 -1.49 -25.94 -15.95
N ALA A 87 -2.03 -27.09 -15.55
CA ALA A 87 -3.28 -27.19 -14.83
C ALA A 87 -3.01 -27.51 -13.35
N ARG A 88 -3.65 -26.79 -12.43
CA ARG A 88 -3.60 -27.09 -10.99
C ARG A 88 -4.67 -28.11 -10.61
N ILE A 89 -4.35 -29.05 -9.72
CA ILE A 89 -5.30 -29.99 -9.15
C ILE A 89 -4.91 -30.39 -7.72
N ASP A 90 -5.88 -30.39 -6.81
CA ASP A 90 -5.72 -30.92 -5.45
C ASP A 90 -6.10 -32.41 -5.40
N ALA A 91 -5.50 -33.15 -4.47
CA ALA A 91 -5.59 -34.61 -4.39
C ALA A 91 -6.99 -35.14 -4.00
N ASP A 92 -7.88 -34.25 -3.57
CA ASP A 92 -9.22 -34.52 -3.05
C ASP A 92 -10.36 -33.99 -3.94
N ASP A 93 -10.03 -33.31 -5.05
CA ASP A 93 -11.01 -32.67 -5.95
C ASP A 93 -11.28 -33.48 -7.23
N VAL A 94 -12.51 -33.38 -7.75
CA VAL A 94 -12.92 -34.09 -8.97
C VAL A 94 -13.04 -33.12 -10.14
N ASN A 95 -12.42 -33.47 -11.27
CA ASN A 95 -12.40 -32.64 -12.47
C ASN A 95 -13.42 -33.11 -13.48
N LEU A 96 -14.27 -32.19 -13.96
CA LEU A 96 -15.25 -32.55 -14.97
C LEU A 96 -14.56 -32.87 -16.31
N PRO A 97 -15.07 -33.82 -17.13
CA PRO A 97 -14.37 -34.34 -18.31
C PRO A 97 -13.96 -33.28 -19.35
N GLU A 98 -14.67 -32.17 -19.41
CA GLU A 98 -14.46 -31.09 -20.38
C GLU A 98 -13.52 -29.97 -19.86
N ARG A 99 -12.94 -30.09 -18.65
CA ARG A 99 -12.18 -29.01 -18.03
C ARG A 99 -11.02 -28.55 -18.91
N LEU A 100 -10.11 -29.47 -19.25
CA LEU A 100 -8.92 -29.11 -20.01
C LEU A 100 -9.27 -28.59 -21.40
N GLU A 101 -10.18 -29.27 -22.11
CA GLU A 101 -10.60 -28.86 -23.46
C GLU A 101 -11.07 -27.41 -23.47
N LYS A 102 -11.92 -27.03 -22.52
CA LYS A 102 -12.47 -25.67 -22.43
C LYS A 102 -11.44 -24.63 -22.03
N GLN A 103 -10.60 -24.94 -21.05
CA GLN A 103 -9.59 -23.98 -20.58
C GLN A 103 -8.47 -23.79 -21.61
N VAL A 104 -8.05 -24.86 -22.30
CA VAL A 104 -7.06 -24.78 -23.38
C VAL A 104 -7.62 -23.96 -24.55
N ALA A 105 -8.85 -24.26 -24.99
CA ALA A 105 -9.51 -23.48 -26.03
C ALA A 105 -9.59 -21.99 -25.66
N PHE A 106 -9.97 -21.68 -24.41
CA PHE A 106 -10.06 -20.31 -23.92
C PHE A 106 -8.71 -19.58 -23.94
N LEU A 107 -7.63 -20.18 -23.43
CA LEU A 107 -6.31 -19.53 -23.44
C LEU A 107 -5.79 -19.34 -24.87
N ASN A 108 -6.10 -20.25 -25.79
CA ASN A 108 -5.73 -20.11 -27.19
C ASN A 108 -6.49 -18.99 -27.89
N GLU A 109 -7.77 -18.81 -27.57
CA GLU A 109 -8.59 -17.71 -28.09
C GLU A 109 -8.15 -16.34 -27.54
N TYR A 110 -7.74 -16.28 -26.26
CA TYR A 110 -7.37 -15.05 -25.57
C TYR A 110 -5.89 -15.06 -25.12
N PRO A 111 -4.93 -14.79 -26.02
CA PRO A 111 -3.50 -14.91 -25.74
C PRO A 111 -3.00 -13.93 -24.65
N GLU A 112 -3.72 -12.84 -24.39
CA GLU A 112 -3.38 -11.88 -23.32
C GLU A 112 -3.73 -12.39 -21.90
N ILE A 113 -4.54 -13.44 -21.79
CA ILE A 113 -4.88 -14.08 -20.52
C ILE A 113 -3.74 -15.03 -20.13
N ALA A 114 -3.17 -14.81 -18.95
CA ALA A 114 -2.14 -15.69 -18.39
C ALA A 114 -2.71 -16.82 -17.54
N VAL A 115 -3.84 -16.60 -16.88
CA VAL A 115 -4.48 -17.55 -15.97
C VAL A 115 -5.98 -17.56 -16.22
N VAL A 116 -6.54 -18.75 -16.41
CA VAL A 116 -7.97 -18.98 -16.50
C VAL A 116 -8.41 -19.96 -15.41
N GLY A 117 -9.37 -19.57 -14.58
CA GLY A 117 -10.07 -20.46 -13.65
C GLY A 117 -11.45 -20.85 -14.18
N SER A 118 -12.26 -21.45 -13.32
CA SER A 118 -13.67 -21.75 -13.60
C SER A 118 -14.52 -21.60 -12.36
N GLN A 119 -15.85 -21.58 -12.54
CA GLN A 119 -16.75 -21.85 -11.42
C GLN A 119 -16.53 -23.28 -10.90
N MET A 120 -17.02 -23.58 -9.69
CA MET A 120 -16.90 -24.91 -9.08
C MET A 120 -18.18 -25.31 -8.35
N TYR A 121 -18.48 -26.60 -8.33
CA TYR A 121 -19.47 -27.17 -7.42
C TYR A 121 -18.82 -27.55 -6.10
N TYR A 122 -19.58 -27.55 -5.02
CA TYR A 122 -19.14 -28.19 -3.77
C TYR A 122 -19.58 -29.65 -3.74
N ILE A 123 -18.70 -30.54 -3.28
CA ILE A 123 -19.03 -31.92 -2.91
C ILE A 123 -18.70 -32.19 -1.45
N ASP A 124 -19.46 -33.07 -0.81
CA ASP A 124 -19.18 -33.54 0.55
C ASP A 124 -18.07 -34.61 0.60
N GLU A 125 -17.76 -35.10 1.80
CA GLU A 125 -16.76 -36.17 2.02
C GLU A 125 -17.09 -37.46 1.23
N LYS A 126 -18.35 -37.67 0.83
CA LYS A 126 -18.80 -38.86 0.09
C LYS A 126 -18.92 -38.62 -1.42
N GLY A 127 -18.63 -37.40 -1.89
CA GLY A 127 -18.74 -37.03 -3.30
C GLY A 127 -20.14 -36.57 -3.73
N ASN A 128 -21.08 -36.41 -2.80
CA ASN A 128 -22.41 -35.91 -3.15
C ASN A 128 -22.32 -34.42 -3.47
N ALA A 129 -22.84 -34.04 -4.65
CA ALA A 129 -22.90 -32.65 -5.07
C ALA A 129 -23.87 -31.84 -4.21
N SER A 130 -23.45 -30.65 -3.82
CA SER A 130 -24.33 -29.60 -3.33
C SER A 130 -24.83 -28.77 -4.51
N ASP A 131 -26.08 -28.29 -4.44
CA ASP A 131 -26.60 -27.27 -5.36
C ASP A 131 -25.88 -25.91 -5.20
N SER A 132 -25.00 -25.77 -4.20
CA SER A 132 -24.23 -24.55 -3.97
C SER A 132 -23.06 -24.44 -4.93
N LEU A 133 -23.10 -23.43 -5.79
CA LEU A 133 -21.99 -23.03 -6.66
C LEU A 133 -21.01 -22.12 -5.91
N TYR A 134 -19.71 -22.33 -6.11
CA TYR A 134 -18.71 -21.33 -5.76
C TYR A 134 -18.57 -20.32 -6.90
N TYR A 135 -19.12 -19.12 -6.67
CA TYR A 135 -19.10 -18.06 -7.67
C TYR A 135 -17.84 -17.21 -7.59
N VAL A 136 -17.14 -17.07 -8.72
CA VAL A 136 -16.00 -16.17 -8.93
C VAL A 136 -16.24 -15.21 -10.10
N PRO A 137 -15.76 -13.95 -10.03
CA PRO A 137 -15.93 -12.98 -11.10
C PRO A 137 -15.28 -13.45 -12.41
N LEU A 138 -15.93 -13.23 -13.56
CA LEU A 138 -15.49 -13.81 -14.84
C LEU A 138 -14.37 -13.00 -15.51
N ARG A 139 -14.47 -11.67 -15.45
CA ARG A 139 -13.63 -10.75 -16.23
C ARG A 139 -12.50 -10.19 -15.39
N HIS A 140 -11.38 -9.90 -16.05
CA HIS A 140 -10.16 -9.38 -15.42
C HIS A 140 -10.44 -8.18 -14.50
N GLU A 141 -11.26 -7.24 -14.95
CA GLU A 141 -11.56 -6.02 -14.20
C GLU A 141 -12.26 -6.35 -12.88
N GLU A 142 -13.25 -7.24 -12.90
CA GLU A 142 -14.00 -7.66 -11.71
C GLU A 142 -13.16 -8.52 -10.76
N ILE A 143 -12.26 -9.34 -11.31
CA ILE A 143 -11.24 -10.09 -10.57
C ILE A 143 -10.34 -9.10 -9.82
N VAL A 144 -9.80 -8.09 -10.51
CA VAL A 144 -8.95 -7.05 -9.90
C VAL A 144 -9.70 -6.25 -8.85
N TYR A 145 -10.97 -5.89 -9.10
CA TYR A 145 -11.79 -5.20 -8.11
C TYR A 145 -12.00 -6.04 -6.85
N THR A 146 -12.30 -7.33 -7.02
CA THR A 146 -12.54 -8.22 -5.89
C THR A 146 -11.26 -8.46 -5.07
N MET A 147 -10.09 -8.48 -5.73
CA MET A 147 -8.75 -8.54 -5.09
C MET A 147 -8.41 -7.36 -4.18
N LEU A 148 -9.21 -6.27 -4.19
CA LEU A 148 -9.14 -5.26 -3.14
C LEU A 148 -9.40 -5.87 -1.75
N SER A 149 -10.27 -6.87 -1.66
CA SER A 149 -10.69 -7.47 -0.39
C SER A 149 -10.48 -8.97 -0.29
N ASP A 150 -10.66 -9.74 -1.37
CA ASP A 150 -10.72 -11.21 -1.34
C ASP A 150 -10.00 -11.84 -2.54
N ASN A 151 -9.59 -13.10 -2.42
CA ASN A 151 -9.09 -13.87 -3.57
C ASN A 151 -10.26 -14.24 -4.51
N SER A 152 -10.01 -14.17 -5.81
CA SER A 152 -11.04 -14.20 -6.87
C SER A 152 -10.75 -15.20 -7.98
N ILE A 153 -9.66 -15.96 -7.85
CA ILE A 153 -9.27 -17.06 -8.72
C ILE A 153 -9.12 -18.28 -7.82
N ALA A 154 -10.02 -19.25 -7.98
CA ALA A 154 -9.98 -20.48 -7.19
C ALA A 154 -8.79 -21.34 -7.62
N HIS A 155 -7.81 -21.51 -6.73
CA HIS A 155 -6.58 -22.24 -7.00
C HIS A 155 -6.78 -23.65 -7.59
N PRO A 156 -7.73 -24.48 -7.13
CA PRO A 156 -7.90 -25.83 -7.68
C PRO A 156 -8.40 -25.84 -9.13
N SER A 157 -8.98 -24.73 -9.60
CA SER A 157 -9.60 -24.62 -10.92
C SER A 157 -8.67 -24.09 -12.01
N VAL A 158 -7.47 -23.63 -11.70
CA VAL A 158 -6.69 -22.85 -12.68
C VAL A 158 -6.01 -23.70 -13.75
N LEU A 159 -6.01 -23.18 -14.97
CA LEU A 159 -5.06 -23.47 -16.04
C LEU A 159 -4.28 -22.17 -16.33
N PHE A 160 -2.95 -22.23 -16.43
CA PHE A 160 -2.14 -21.04 -16.64
C PHE A 160 -0.99 -21.25 -17.63
N ARG A 161 -0.49 -20.13 -18.15
CA ARG A 161 0.73 -20.02 -18.94
C ARG A 161 1.94 -20.07 -18.03
N ARG A 162 2.76 -21.12 -18.17
CA ARG A 162 3.98 -21.35 -17.39
C ARG A 162 4.92 -20.16 -17.49
N SER A 163 5.13 -19.64 -18.70
CA SER A 163 6.00 -18.48 -18.95
C SER A 163 5.58 -17.26 -18.12
N ALA A 164 4.28 -16.96 -18.05
CA ALA A 164 3.75 -15.84 -17.29
C ALA A 164 3.95 -16.01 -15.77
N ILE A 165 3.77 -17.24 -15.25
CA ILE A 165 4.03 -17.54 -13.83
C ILE A 165 5.51 -17.36 -13.49
N LEU A 166 6.41 -17.81 -14.36
CA LEU A 166 7.85 -17.61 -14.17
C LEU A 166 8.26 -16.14 -14.24
N ASP A 167 7.69 -15.35 -15.16
CA ASP A 167 8.00 -13.92 -15.33
C ASP A 167 7.61 -13.05 -14.12
N VAL A 168 6.64 -13.50 -13.31
CA VAL A 168 6.30 -12.83 -12.05
C VAL A 168 7.05 -13.37 -10.83
N GLY A 169 7.97 -14.33 -11.03
CA GLY A 169 8.82 -14.91 -9.99
C GLY A 169 8.32 -16.22 -9.38
N ASN A 170 7.39 -16.92 -10.05
CA ASN A 170 6.82 -18.22 -9.65
C ASN A 170 6.05 -18.18 -8.31
N TYR A 171 5.62 -19.35 -7.80
CA TYR A 171 5.06 -19.51 -6.46
C TYR A 171 6.09 -19.18 -5.38
N ARG A 172 5.60 -18.66 -4.25
CA ARG A 172 6.37 -18.42 -3.03
C ARG A 172 5.85 -19.31 -1.92
N ASP A 173 6.73 -19.67 -0.98
CA ASP A 173 6.35 -20.47 0.18
C ASP A 173 5.66 -19.59 1.23
N LEU A 174 4.39 -19.28 0.98
CA LEU A 174 3.51 -18.47 1.82
C LEU A 174 2.32 -19.32 2.26
N PRO A 175 2.35 -19.92 3.46
CA PRO A 175 1.33 -20.89 3.86
C PRO A 175 -0.10 -20.33 3.75
N ASN A 176 -0.97 -21.04 3.01
CA ASN A 176 -2.40 -20.79 2.81
C ASN A 176 -2.76 -19.54 1.99
N ILE A 177 -1.78 -18.80 1.47
CA ILE A 177 -2.01 -17.56 0.70
C ILE A 177 -1.14 -17.46 -0.54
N GLU A 178 -0.44 -18.55 -0.88
CA GLU A 178 0.48 -18.64 -2.00
C GLU A 178 -0.17 -18.29 -3.34
N ASP A 179 -1.45 -18.61 -3.48
CA ASP A 179 -2.25 -18.34 -4.67
C ASP A 179 -2.64 -16.85 -4.74
N TYR A 180 -3.12 -16.26 -3.65
CA TYR A 180 -3.46 -14.85 -3.58
C TYR A 180 -2.27 -13.94 -3.86
N ASP A 181 -1.09 -14.23 -3.29
CA ASP A 181 0.15 -13.52 -3.63
C ASP A 181 0.49 -13.64 -5.14
N LEU A 182 0.37 -14.85 -5.69
CA LEU A 182 0.67 -15.08 -7.10
C LEU A 182 -0.29 -14.30 -8.01
N TRP A 183 -1.59 -14.35 -7.76
CA TRP A 183 -2.58 -13.68 -8.60
C TRP A 183 -2.45 -12.16 -8.55
N LEU A 184 -2.13 -11.58 -7.39
CA LEU A 184 -1.81 -10.15 -7.29
C LEU A 184 -0.63 -9.79 -8.19
N ARG A 185 0.45 -10.58 -8.18
CA ARG A 185 1.62 -10.34 -9.03
C ARG A 185 1.32 -10.52 -10.51
N VAL A 186 0.61 -11.59 -10.87
CA VAL A 186 0.19 -11.83 -12.27
C VAL A 186 -0.66 -10.67 -12.78
N ALA A 187 -1.62 -10.19 -11.99
CA ALA A 187 -2.51 -9.07 -12.37
C ALA A 187 -1.76 -7.74 -12.62
N THR A 188 -0.51 -7.59 -12.15
CA THR A 188 0.29 -6.39 -12.44
C THR A 188 0.79 -6.33 -13.89
N LYS A 189 0.87 -7.49 -14.58
CA LYS A 189 1.46 -7.61 -15.92
C LYS A 189 0.54 -8.27 -16.94
N TYR A 190 -0.32 -9.18 -16.51
CA TYR A 190 -1.15 -10.02 -17.37
C TYR A 190 -2.61 -9.99 -16.95
N LYS A 191 -3.50 -10.37 -17.87
CA LYS A 191 -4.91 -10.51 -17.57
C LYS A 191 -5.24 -11.89 -16.98
N LEU A 192 -6.33 -11.91 -16.22
CA LEU A 192 -6.88 -13.07 -15.54
C LEU A 192 -8.34 -13.25 -16.00
N ALA A 193 -8.84 -14.47 -16.05
CA ALA A 193 -10.23 -14.75 -16.37
C ALA A 193 -10.76 -15.96 -15.59
N ASN A 194 -12.09 -16.09 -15.50
CA ASN A 194 -12.75 -17.33 -15.11
C ASN A 194 -13.80 -17.69 -16.16
N ILE A 195 -13.94 -18.99 -16.44
CA ILE A 195 -15.02 -19.52 -17.28
C ILE A 195 -16.31 -19.65 -16.45
N GLU A 196 -17.44 -19.26 -17.03
CA GLU A 196 -18.77 -19.31 -16.38
C GLU A 196 -19.25 -20.73 -16.08
N LYS A 197 -18.86 -21.72 -16.91
CA LYS A 197 -19.19 -23.12 -16.67
C LYS A 197 -18.41 -23.64 -15.45
N PRO A 198 -19.06 -24.36 -14.52
CA PRO A 198 -18.34 -25.11 -13.50
C PRO A 198 -17.58 -26.27 -14.11
N LEU A 199 -16.29 -26.41 -13.77
CA LEU A 199 -15.40 -27.46 -14.33
C LEU A 199 -14.69 -28.29 -13.26
N VAL A 200 -14.88 -27.96 -11.98
CA VAL A 200 -14.30 -28.68 -10.83
C VAL A 200 -15.38 -28.89 -9.77
N GLN A 201 -15.34 -30.03 -9.11
CA GLN A 201 -16.09 -30.33 -7.91
C GLN A 201 -15.12 -30.30 -6.73
N TYR A 202 -15.23 -29.24 -5.92
CA TYR A 202 -14.37 -28.96 -4.79
C TYR A 202 -14.87 -29.66 -3.53
N ARG A 203 -14.01 -30.48 -2.90
CA ARG A 203 -14.41 -31.28 -1.73
C ARG A 203 -14.30 -30.49 -0.43
N LYS A 204 -15.37 -30.55 0.36
CA LYS A 204 -15.39 -30.00 1.72
C LYS A 204 -15.32 -31.12 2.76
N HIS A 205 -14.21 -31.20 3.48
CA HIS A 205 -14.03 -32.13 4.59
C HIS A 205 -13.26 -31.50 5.75
N SER A 206 -13.35 -32.10 6.93
CA SER A 206 -12.74 -31.58 8.18
C SER A 206 -11.21 -31.38 8.11
N LYS A 207 -10.53 -32.19 7.29
CA LYS A 207 -9.08 -32.08 7.02
C LYS A 207 -8.71 -31.07 5.92
N SER A 208 -9.67 -30.41 5.25
CA SER A 208 -9.38 -29.44 4.19
C SER A 208 -8.64 -28.23 4.76
N ILE A 209 -7.63 -27.74 4.03
CA ILE A 209 -6.78 -26.62 4.47
C ILE A 209 -7.64 -25.38 4.79
N THR A 210 -8.67 -25.14 3.99
CA THR A 210 -9.63 -24.03 4.11
C THR A 210 -10.43 -24.04 5.41
N GLN A 211 -10.69 -25.21 6.03
CA GLN A 211 -11.39 -25.30 7.32
C GLN A 211 -10.46 -25.17 8.53
N ARG A 212 -9.13 -25.30 8.35
CA ARG A 212 -8.17 -25.31 9.46
C ARG A 212 -7.71 -23.93 9.93
N THR A 213 -8.26 -22.84 9.38
CA THR A 213 -7.78 -21.49 9.67
C THR A 213 -8.56 -20.82 10.81
N ILE A 214 -8.17 -21.12 12.05
CA ILE A 214 -8.15 -20.06 13.06
C ILE A 214 -7.17 -19.03 12.49
N ARG A 215 -7.68 -17.91 11.95
CA ARG A 215 -6.88 -16.84 11.33
C ARG A 215 -5.86 -16.30 12.34
N GLU A 216 -4.71 -16.95 12.40
CA GLU A 216 -3.56 -16.50 13.17
C GLU A 216 -3.19 -15.09 12.70
N LYS A 217 -2.86 -14.22 13.65
CA LYS A 217 -2.45 -12.83 13.39
C LYS A 217 -1.34 -12.75 12.33
N ARG A 218 -0.47 -13.77 12.25
CA ARG A 218 0.62 -13.90 11.28
C ARG A 218 0.13 -14.02 9.83
N LEU A 219 -0.91 -14.82 9.57
CA LEU A 219 -1.45 -15.00 8.21
C LEU A 219 -2.07 -13.71 7.68
N ARG A 220 -2.83 -13.00 8.53
CA ARG A 220 -3.40 -11.69 8.15
C ARG A 220 -2.33 -10.69 7.76
N LYS A 221 -1.23 -10.65 8.52
CA LYS A 221 -0.12 -9.74 8.23
C LYS A 221 0.54 -10.06 6.88
N LEU A 222 0.69 -11.35 6.55
CA LEU A 222 1.23 -11.75 5.25
C LEU A 222 0.28 -11.39 4.09
N GLU A 223 -1.04 -11.60 4.22
CA GLU A 223 -2.03 -11.16 3.23
C GLU A 223 -1.98 -9.64 3.00
N GLU A 224 -1.88 -8.86 4.09
CA GLU A 224 -1.74 -7.41 4.06
C GLU A 224 -0.45 -6.98 3.35
N ASP A 225 0.67 -7.64 3.64
CA ASP A 225 1.96 -7.33 3.01
C ASP A 225 1.93 -7.65 1.50
N CYS A 226 1.34 -8.79 1.11
CA CYS A 226 1.16 -9.14 -0.31
C CYS A 226 0.30 -8.10 -1.03
N PHE A 227 -0.82 -7.69 -0.43
CA PHE A 227 -1.68 -6.64 -1.00
C PHE A 227 -0.95 -5.30 -1.12
N THR A 228 -0.36 -4.82 -0.02
CA THR A 228 0.26 -3.49 0.03
C THR A 228 1.45 -3.38 -0.93
N ASN A 229 2.23 -4.45 -1.12
CA ASN A 229 3.34 -4.48 -2.06
C ASN A 229 2.88 -4.31 -3.53
N ASN A 230 1.70 -4.82 -3.88
CA ASN A 230 1.17 -4.75 -5.25
C ASN A 230 0.20 -3.56 -5.46
N ALA A 231 -0.26 -2.92 -4.39
CA ALA A 231 -1.25 -1.85 -4.46
C ALA A 231 -0.84 -0.61 -5.30
N PRO A 232 0.43 -0.17 -5.31
CA PRO A 232 0.84 0.91 -6.21
C PRO A 232 0.60 0.58 -7.69
N SER A 233 0.95 -0.64 -8.11
CA SER A 233 0.83 -1.08 -9.50
C SER A 233 -0.60 -1.44 -9.90
N LEU A 234 -1.39 -2.03 -9.00
CA LEU A 234 -2.76 -2.45 -9.29
C LEU A 234 -3.79 -1.35 -9.09
N PHE A 235 -3.57 -0.47 -8.12
CA PHE A 235 -4.60 0.44 -7.60
C PHE A 235 -4.16 1.91 -7.53
N GLY A 236 -2.90 2.23 -7.85
CA GLY A 236 -2.42 3.62 -7.90
C GLY A 236 -2.39 4.34 -6.55
N ILE A 237 -2.29 3.61 -5.45
CA ILE A 237 -2.19 4.15 -4.08
C ILE A 237 -0.88 3.74 -3.42
N THR A 238 -0.42 4.53 -2.44
CA THR A 238 0.81 4.22 -1.71
C THR A 238 0.64 3.00 -0.81
N ARG A 239 1.74 2.31 -0.47
CA ARG A 239 1.74 1.17 0.45
C ARG A 239 1.07 1.51 1.79
N ASP A 240 1.39 2.68 2.35
CA ASP A 240 0.81 3.16 3.62
C ASP A 240 -0.71 3.34 3.53
N ASP A 241 -1.22 3.94 2.44
CA ASP A 241 -2.66 4.15 2.26
C ASP A 241 -3.37 2.81 2.06
N ALA A 242 -2.76 1.87 1.31
CA ALA A 242 -3.25 0.52 1.12
C ALA A 242 -3.30 -0.28 2.44
N GLN A 243 -2.30 -0.11 3.30
CA GLN A 243 -2.23 -0.77 4.61
C GLN A 243 -3.40 -0.31 5.49
N LEU A 244 -3.62 0.99 5.58
CA LEU A 244 -4.71 1.56 6.37
C LEU A 244 -6.11 1.15 5.88
N LEU A 245 -6.28 0.93 4.58
CA LEU A 245 -7.51 0.40 4.02
C LEU A 245 -7.71 -1.08 4.40
N LYS A 246 -6.68 -1.93 4.28
CA LYS A 246 -6.77 -3.35 4.66
C LYS A 246 -7.02 -3.55 6.14
N GLU A 247 -6.35 -2.78 6.99
CA GLU A 247 -6.54 -2.76 8.44
C GLU A 247 -7.87 -2.13 8.87
N ARG A 248 -8.62 -1.52 7.94
CA ARG A 248 -9.84 -0.74 8.21
C ARG A 248 -9.60 0.37 9.26
N SER A 249 -8.40 0.94 9.25
CA SER A 249 -7.93 1.95 10.19
C SER A 249 -7.89 3.36 9.60
N HIS A 250 -8.07 3.49 8.27
CA HIS A 250 -8.10 4.78 7.59
C HIS A 250 -9.21 5.70 8.17
N PRO A 251 -8.90 6.96 8.55
CA PRO A 251 -9.86 7.86 9.20
C PRO A 251 -10.99 8.31 8.27
N PHE A 252 -10.72 8.36 6.96
CA PHE A 252 -11.68 8.75 5.94
C PHE A 252 -11.34 8.14 4.57
N ALA A 253 -11.83 6.94 4.26
CA ALA A 253 -11.38 6.09 3.16
C ALA A 253 -11.78 6.55 1.74
N LEU A 254 -12.83 7.38 1.59
CA LEU A 254 -13.37 7.79 0.29
C LEU A 254 -12.33 8.38 -0.69
N PRO A 255 -11.42 9.29 -0.31
CA PRO A 255 -10.47 9.89 -1.26
C PRO A 255 -9.54 8.84 -1.85
N GLN A 256 -9.21 7.80 -1.09
CA GLN A 256 -8.36 6.70 -1.51
C GLN A 256 -9.13 5.80 -2.46
N LEU A 257 -10.39 5.49 -2.18
CA LEU A 257 -11.27 4.78 -3.12
C LEU A 257 -11.51 5.58 -4.42
N LEU A 258 -11.57 6.92 -4.35
CA LEU A 258 -11.61 7.79 -5.52
C LEU A 258 -10.29 7.78 -6.32
N LYS A 259 -9.13 7.71 -5.64
CA LYS A 259 -7.83 7.52 -6.31
C LYS A 259 -7.77 6.17 -7.02
N ILE A 260 -8.19 5.09 -6.33
CA ILE A 260 -8.22 3.73 -6.89
C ILE A 260 -9.12 3.70 -8.14
N SER A 261 -10.36 4.16 -8.03
CA SER A 261 -11.28 4.20 -9.17
C SER A 261 -10.75 5.06 -10.32
N ASN A 262 -10.13 6.21 -10.05
CA ASN A 262 -9.50 7.02 -11.10
C ASN A 262 -8.30 6.32 -11.75
N TYR A 263 -7.51 5.55 -11.00
CA TYR A 263 -6.41 4.76 -11.54
C TYR A 263 -6.94 3.66 -12.47
N LEU A 264 -7.91 2.88 -11.98
CA LEU A 264 -8.56 1.80 -12.73
C LEU A 264 -9.29 2.32 -13.99
N ARG A 265 -9.89 3.51 -13.91
CA ARG A 265 -10.47 4.20 -15.09
C ARG A 265 -9.45 4.39 -16.20
N LYS A 266 -8.24 4.85 -15.86
CA LYS A 266 -7.19 5.11 -16.85
C LYS A 266 -6.70 3.82 -17.50
N THR A 267 -6.55 2.76 -16.72
CA THR A 267 -6.05 1.47 -17.21
C THR A 267 -7.11 0.71 -18.02
N GLN A 268 -8.38 0.77 -17.61
CA GLN A 268 -9.48 0.02 -18.23
C GLN A 268 -10.28 0.83 -19.26
N LYS A 269 -10.05 2.14 -19.37
CA LYS A 269 -10.77 3.08 -20.25
C LYS A 269 -12.28 3.15 -19.96
N ILE A 270 -12.68 2.99 -18.70
CA ILE A 270 -14.08 3.05 -18.22
C ILE A 270 -14.26 4.27 -17.32
N ASP A 271 -15.44 4.91 -17.32
CA ASP A 271 -15.72 6.05 -16.44
C ASP A 271 -15.67 5.69 -14.93
N THR A 272 -15.19 6.62 -14.09
CA THR A 272 -15.02 6.42 -12.64
C THR A 272 -16.33 6.05 -11.95
N PHE A 273 -17.47 6.59 -12.37
CA PHE A 273 -18.78 6.28 -11.79
C PHE A 273 -19.26 4.87 -12.14
N ASN A 274 -18.93 4.40 -13.34
CA ASN A 274 -19.24 3.02 -13.73
C ASN A 274 -18.45 2.01 -12.90
N ILE A 275 -17.26 2.38 -12.41
CA ILE A 275 -16.50 1.56 -11.47
C ILE A 275 -17.25 1.43 -10.13
N PHE A 276 -17.75 2.53 -9.56
CA PHE A 276 -18.54 2.45 -8.32
C PHE A 276 -19.87 1.72 -8.47
N ARG A 277 -20.47 1.73 -9.66
CA ARG A 277 -21.66 0.94 -10.00
C ARG A 277 -21.37 -0.54 -10.18
N ASN A 278 -20.12 -0.92 -10.46
CA ASN A 278 -19.75 -2.32 -10.55
C ASN A 278 -19.86 -2.97 -9.17
N HIS A 279 -20.63 -4.06 -9.11
CA HIS A 279 -20.96 -4.75 -7.87
C HIS A 279 -19.72 -5.30 -7.14
N ALA A 280 -18.72 -5.80 -7.89
CA ALA A 280 -17.46 -6.29 -7.30
C ALA A 280 -16.70 -5.15 -6.61
N PHE A 281 -16.51 -4.02 -7.31
CA PHE A 281 -15.82 -2.87 -6.74
C PHE A 281 -16.55 -2.28 -5.54
N PHE A 282 -17.88 -2.15 -5.62
CA PHE A 282 -18.70 -1.65 -4.53
C PHE A 282 -18.56 -2.51 -3.27
N ASN A 283 -18.71 -3.83 -3.40
CA ASN A 283 -18.63 -4.76 -2.27
C ASN A 283 -17.24 -4.77 -1.64
N SER A 284 -16.19 -4.80 -2.46
CA SER A 284 -14.83 -4.75 -1.96
C SER A 284 -14.51 -3.43 -1.28
N SER A 285 -14.99 -2.31 -1.83
CA SER A 285 -14.86 -0.99 -1.19
C SER A 285 -15.52 -0.96 0.19
N GLN A 286 -16.75 -1.49 0.32
CA GLN A 286 -17.44 -1.56 1.62
C GLN A 286 -16.70 -2.41 2.66
N LYS A 287 -15.96 -3.44 2.21
CA LYS A 287 -15.09 -4.27 3.06
C LYS A 287 -13.80 -3.57 3.50
N LEU A 288 -13.38 -2.49 2.84
CA LEU A 288 -12.18 -1.73 3.19
C LEU A 288 -12.46 -0.54 4.12
N ILE A 289 -13.68 -0.03 4.11
CA ILE A 289 -14.04 1.13 4.93
C ILE A 289 -14.18 0.73 6.40
N ALA A 290 -13.64 1.52 7.32
CA ALA A 290 -13.82 1.31 8.76
C ALA A 290 -15.31 1.34 9.16
N ALA A 291 -15.71 0.58 10.18
CA ALA A 291 -17.11 0.62 10.67
C ALA A 291 -17.48 2.03 11.18
N LYS A 292 -16.51 2.74 11.77
CA LYS A 292 -16.65 4.12 12.26
C LYS A 292 -16.68 5.18 11.16
N ASP A 293 -16.26 4.86 9.94
CA ASP A 293 -16.25 5.79 8.80
C ASP A 293 -17.58 5.74 8.05
N ILE A 294 -18.64 6.20 8.74
CA ILE A 294 -20.01 6.23 8.23
C ILE A 294 -20.10 7.10 6.97
N THR A 295 -19.33 8.18 6.91
CA THR A 295 -19.32 9.14 5.79
C THR A 295 -18.86 8.47 4.51
N SER A 296 -17.72 7.76 4.50
CA SER A 296 -17.26 7.08 3.30
C SER A 296 -18.22 5.97 2.87
N ARG A 297 -18.82 5.23 3.83
CA ARG A 297 -19.81 4.19 3.52
C ARG A 297 -21.01 4.75 2.77
N LEU A 298 -21.61 5.82 3.31
CA LEU A 298 -22.76 6.48 2.69
C LEU A 298 -22.40 7.05 1.31
N ALA A 299 -21.26 7.72 1.19
CA ALA A 299 -20.81 8.29 -0.08
C ALA A 299 -20.61 7.23 -1.16
N VAL A 300 -19.99 6.09 -0.82
CA VAL A 300 -19.81 4.96 -1.75
C VAL A 300 -21.15 4.37 -2.18
N THR A 301 -22.12 4.22 -1.26
CA THR A 301 -23.48 3.76 -1.60
C THR A 301 -24.19 4.72 -2.56
N ILE A 302 -24.12 6.03 -2.29
CA ILE A 302 -24.72 7.04 -3.17
C ILE A 302 -24.07 7.01 -4.56
N LEU A 303 -22.74 6.90 -4.63
CA LEU A 303 -22.00 6.80 -5.89
C LEU A 303 -22.39 5.56 -6.69
N ALA A 304 -22.61 4.42 -6.02
CA ALA A 304 -23.04 3.18 -6.65
C ALA A 304 -24.47 3.24 -7.18
N GLN A 305 -25.39 3.98 -6.53
CA GLN A 305 -26.79 4.05 -6.94
C GLN A 305 -27.06 5.13 -8.01
N ASN A 306 -26.52 6.34 -7.85
CA ASN A 306 -27.05 7.55 -8.52
C ASN A 306 -26.08 8.24 -9.49
N GLY A 307 -25.10 7.53 -10.05
CA GLY A 307 -24.04 8.10 -10.91
C GLY A 307 -24.43 9.26 -11.85
N HIS A 308 -23.48 10.20 -12.00
CA HIS A 308 -23.49 11.49 -12.71
C HIS A 308 -24.40 12.62 -12.16
N GLU A 309 -25.61 12.33 -11.64
CA GLU A 309 -26.55 13.38 -11.18
C GLU A 309 -26.12 14.11 -9.89
N PHE A 310 -25.13 13.57 -9.17
CA PHE A 310 -24.76 14.09 -7.85
C PHE A 310 -23.32 14.58 -7.72
N LYS A 311 -22.54 14.70 -8.82
CA LYS A 311 -21.13 15.13 -8.74
C LYS A 311 -20.99 16.51 -8.08
N ASN A 312 -21.89 17.44 -8.40
CA ASN A 312 -21.88 18.81 -7.86
C ASN A 312 -22.50 18.88 -6.44
N GLN A 313 -23.50 18.04 -6.14
CA GLN A 313 -24.09 17.97 -4.81
C GLN A 313 -23.20 17.22 -3.81
N LEU A 314 -22.46 16.18 -4.21
CA LEU A 314 -21.49 15.50 -3.35
C LEU A 314 -20.36 16.44 -2.96
N VAL A 315 -19.79 17.23 -3.88
CA VAL A 315 -18.76 18.23 -3.51
C VAL A 315 -19.33 19.27 -2.54
N SER A 316 -20.57 19.72 -2.74
CA SER A 316 -21.22 20.66 -1.83
C SER A 316 -21.55 20.04 -0.46
N ILE A 317 -22.09 18.82 -0.42
CA ILE A 317 -22.40 18.09 0.81
C ILE A 317 -21.12 17.76 1.54
N PHE A 318 -20.08 17.32 0.82
CA PHE A 318 -18.78 16.96 1.35
C PHE A 318 -18.05 18.19 1.91
N LYS A 319 -18.05 19.31 1.18
CA LYS A 319 -17.55 20.60 1.71
C LYS A 319 -18.36 21.02 2.93
N LYS A 320 -19.69 21.02 2.86
CA LYS A 320 -20.58 21.37 3.98
C LYS A 320 -20.37 20.44 5.19
N PHE A 321 -20.08 19.16 4.99
CA PHE A 321 -19.92 18.16 6.04
C PHE A 321 -18.53 18.28 6.69
N ILE A 322 -17.44 18.39 5.91
CA ILE A 322 -16.10 18.68 6.44
C ILE A 322 -16.10 19.98 7.25
N THR A 323 -16.80 21.02 6.78
CA THR A 323 -16.90 22.29 7.52
C THR A 323 -17.80 22.20 8.75
N LYS A 324 -18.74 21.24 8.81
CA LYS A 324 -19.73 21.12 9.89
C LYS A 324 -19.32 20.16 11.00
N PHE A 325 -18.30 19.32 10.78
CA PHE A 325 -17.77 18.38 11.77
C PHE A 325 -16.28 18.65 12.07
N PRO A 326 -15.96 19.61 12.96
CA PRO A 326 -14.58 20.01 13.29
C PRO A 326 -13.68 18.84 13.70
N LYS A 327 -14.25 17.83 14.38
CA LYS A 327 -13.54 16.58 14.73
C LYS A 327 -12.96 15.84 13.52
N THR A 328 -13.64 15.86 12.37
CA THR A 328 -13.16 15.17 11.16
C THR A 328 -11.97 15.92 10.53
N ARG A 329 -11.98 17.26 10.58
CA ARG A 329 -10.85 18.10 10.14
C ARG A 329 -9.63 17.90 11.05
N GLU A 330 -9.85 17.88 12.35
CA GLU A 330 -8.80 17.64 13.36
C GLU A 330 -8.20 16.23 13.24
N MET A 331 -9.03 15.20 13.03
CA MET A 331 -8.56 13.83 12.77
C MET A 331 -7.73 13.71 11.50
N LEU A 332 -8.15 14.37 10.41
CA LEU A 332 -7.40 14.39 9.15
C LEU A 332 -6.06 15.12 9.30
N TRP A 333 -6.05 16.24 10.04
CA TRP A 333 -4.85 16.99 10.36
C TRP A 333 -3.87 16.12 11.17
N GLN A 334 -4.33 15.50 12.25
CA GLN A 334 -3.50 14.65 13.10
C GLN A 334 -2.95 13.45 12.32
N TYR A 335 -3.76 12.88 11.44
CA TYR A 335 -3.32 11.80 10.55
C TYR A 335 -2.19 12.24 9.61
N GLN A 336 -2.35 13.38 8.93
CA GLN A 336 -1.33 13.92 8.04
C GLN A 336 -0.04 14.28 8.80
N LEU A 337 -0.17 14.86 10.00
CA LEU A 337 0.96 15.17 10.87
C LEU A 337 1.71 13.90 11.27
N ASN A 338 1.01 12.86 11.73
CA ASN A 338 1.64 11.60 12.12
C ASN A 338 2.37 10.94 10.94
N LYS A 339 1.79 11.02 9.73
CA LYS A 339 2.44 10.53 8.50
C LYS A 339 3.72 11.30 8.21
N TRP A 340 3.68 12.63 8.29
CA TRP A 340 4.86 13.48 8.11
C TRP A 340 5.94 13.17 9.16
N LEU A 341 5.59 13.08 10.44
CA LEU A 341 6.51 12.72 11.54
C LEU A 341 7.15 11.34 11.35
N SER A 342 6.38 10.33 10.91
CA SER A 342 6.89 9.00 10.61
C SER A 342 7.93 9.01 9.49
N LEU A 343 7.72 9.83 8.45
CA LEU A 343 8.71 10.00 7.37
C LEU A 343 10.00 10.64 7.88
N GLN A 344 9.92 11.64 8.77
CA GLN A 344 11.12 12.25 9.34
C GLN A 344 11.87 11.29 10.28
N SER A 345 11.16 10.46 11.04
CA SER A 345 11.79 9.44 11.88
C SER A 345 12.59 8.41 11.05
N LYS A 346 12.12 8.05 9.86
CA LYS A 346 12.87 7.17 8.93
C LYS A 346 14.17 7.80 8.43
N LYS A 347 14.28 9.13 8.43
CA LYS A 347 15.50 9.89 8.13
C LYS A 347 16.45 10.05 9.33
N GLY A 348 16.14 9.40 10.46
CA GLY A 348 16.91 9.52 11.71
C GLY A 348 16.63 10.80 12.50
N SER A 349 15.64 11.61 12.08
CA SER A 349 15.27 12.83 12.79
C SER A 349 14.44 12.52 14.04
N SER A 350 14.67 13.28 15.10
CA SER A 350 13.92 13.20 16.37
C SER A 350 13.09 14.46 16.52
N ILE A 351 11.77 14.32 16.40
CA ILE A 351 10.82 15.43 16.48
C ILE A 351 9.87 15.16 17.64
N HIS A 352 9.94 15.99 18.68
CA HIS A 352 9.07 15.83 19.84
C HIS A 352 7.60 16.03 19.48
N SER A 353 6.69 15.29 20.12
CA SER A 353 5.24 15.33 19.81
C SER A 353 4.53 16.60 20.26
N SER A 354 5.17 17.42 21.11
CA SER A 354 4.60 18.67 21.65
C SER A 354 4.91 19.91 20.81
N ILE A 355 5.45 19.73 19.60
CA ILE A 355 5.67 20.84 18.68
C ILE A 355 4.34 21.35 18.18
N ASP A 356 4.17 22.66 18.22
CA ASP A 356 3.00 23.33 17.70
C ASP A 356 3.27 23.87 16.29
N PHE A 357 2.39 23.53 15.35
CA PHE A 357 2.45 23.93 13.95
C PHE A 357 1.26 24.85 13.65
N ILE A 358 1.52 26.15 13.55
CA ILE A 358 0.51 27.19 13.37
C ILE A 358 0.47 27.62 11.89
N GLY A 359 -0.73 27.73 11.30
CA GLY A 359 -0.90 28.18 9.90
C GLY A 359 -2.25 27.85 9.26
N LYS A 360 -2.54 28.44 8.09
CA LYS A 360 -3.80 28.23 7.32
C LYS A 360 -3.88 26.86 6.62
N ARG A 361 -2.73 26.27 6.24
CA ARG A 361 -2.57 24.90 5.72
C ARG A 361 -1.91 24.01 6.77
N PRO A 362 -1.81 22.68 6.56
CA PRO A 362 -0.97 21.86 7.44
C PRO A 362 0.47 22.36 7.29
N ALA A 363 0.89 23.24 8.22
CA ALA A 363 2.07 24.09 8.08
C ALA A 363 3.35 23.28 7.81
N PHE A 364 3.39 22.03 8.29
CA PHE A 364 4.47 21.08 8.04
C PHE A 364 4.71 20.72 6.56
N TYR A 365 3.79 20.98 5.63
CA TYR A 365 4.05 20.83 4.19
C TYR A 365 4.97 21.92 3.62
N CYS A 366 5.13 23.03 4.32
CA CYS A 366 6.01 24.14 3.93
C CYS A 366 7.41 24.03 4.58
N ILE A 367 7.67 22.89 5.23
CA ILE A 367 8.94 22.59 5.90
C ILE A 367 9.70 21.56 5.07
N GLU A 368 10.85 21.96 4.56
CA GLU A 368 11.83 21.06 3.96
C GLU A 368 12.85 20.68 5.03
N LEU A 369 12.85 19.41 5.43
CA LEU A 369 13.70 18.89 6.49
C LEU A 369 14.70 17.88 5.94
N GLY A 370 15.98 18.12 6.23
CA GLY A 370 17.10 17.21 6.01
C GLY A 370 17.07 15.99 6.94
N ASP A 371 18.14 15.23 6.92
CA ASP A 371 18.30 14.01 7.70
C ASP A 371 18.86 14.32 9.11
N LYS A 372 18.53 13.46 10.08
CA LYS A 372 19.07 13.53 11.46
C LYS A 372 18.86 14.87 12.18
N CYS A 373 17.78 15.60 11.89
CA CYS A 373 17.45 16.83 12.61
C CYS A 373 16.85 16.53 14.00
N HIS A 374 17.12 17.38 14.98
CA HIS A 374 16.72 17.19 16.38
C HIS A 374 15.92 18.36 16.92
N PHE A 375 14.61 18.16 17.11
CA PHE A 375 13.65 19.18 17.52
C PHE A 375 13.15 18.83 18.92
N GLN A 376 13.47 19.68 19.90
CA GLN A 376 13.04 19.48 21.28
C GLN A 376 11.56 19.81 21.52
N ARG A 377 11.11 19.60 22.77
CA ARG A 377 9.74 19.88 23.21
C ARG A 377 9.37 21.37 23.11
N GLU A 378 8.08 21.63 22.95
CA GLU A 378 7.46 22.96 23.08
C GLU A 378 7.99 23.97 22.05
N LEU A 379 8.45 23.49 20.89
CA LEU A 379 8.76 24.36 19.77
C LEU A 379 7.47 24.88 19.14
N THR A 380 7.51 26.13 18.69
CA THR A 380 6.43 26.70 17.88
C THR A 380 6.97 27.04 16.50
N ILE A 381 6.39 26.44 15.48
CA ILE A 381 6.66 26.78 14.08
C ILE A 381 5.40 27.43 13.52
N ASP A 382 5.46 28.74 13.37
CA ASP A 382 4.37 29.56 12.84
C ASP A 382 4.67 29.92 11.39
N ILE A 383 3.89 29.37 10.46
CA ILE A 383 4.02 29.63 9.02
C ILE A 383 2.76 30.34 8.56
N THR A 384 2.90 31.65 8.37
CA THR A 384 1.79 32.51 7.95
C THR A 384 1.82 32.65 6.43
N GLU A 385 0.78 32.13 5.76
CA GLU A 385 0.61 32.27 4.31
C GLU A 385 0.01 33.65 3.96
N ILE A 386 0.74 34.41 3.15
CA ILE A 386 0.24 35.55 2.37
C ILE A 386 0.11 35.08 0.91
N GLU A 387 -1.01 35.39 0.25
CA GLU A 387 -1.49 34.75 -0.98
C GLU A 387 -0.53 34.81 -2.19
N GLU A 388 0.54 35.60 -2.10
CA GLU A 388 1.49 35.90 -3.20
C GLU A 388 2.89 35.32 -2.99
N LEU A 389 3.22 34.81 -1.79
CA LEU A 389 4.51 34.23 -1.45
C LEU A 389 4.33 32.79 -0.95
N ASN A 390 5.29 31.93 -1.28
CA ASN A 390 5.34 30.55 -0.82
C ASN A 390 6.43 30.46 0.27
N PRO A 391 6.23 31.04 1.48
CA PRO A 391 7.26 31.04 2.51
C PRO A 391 7.60 29.60 2.89
N ARG A 392 8.88 29.27 2.85
CA ARG A 392 9.41 27.94 3.19
C ARG A 392 10.39 28.05 4.34
N LEU A 393 10.30 27.07 5.24
CA LEU A 393 11.33 26.79 6.23
C LEU A 393 12.18 25.65 5.70
N VAL A 394 13.43 25.94 5.35
CA VAL A 394 14.39 24.93 4.90
C VAL A 394 15.37 24.68 6.04
N ILE A 395 15.46 23.44 6.49
CA ILE A 395 16.35 23.02 7.57
C ILE A 395 17.17 21.85 7.04
N GLN A 396 18.48 22.05 6.91
CA GLN A 396 19.41 21.06 6.40
C GLN A 396 19.81 20.03 7.46
N ASP A 397 20.61 19.05 7.04
CA ASP A 397 20.99 17.87 7.83
C ASP A 397 21.62 18.22 9.18
N GLY A 398 21.32 17.43 10.21
CA GLY A 398 21.98 17.52 11.52
C GLY A 398 21.60 18.73 12.38
N ALA A 399 20.72 19.63 11.90
CA ALA A 399 20.31 20.79 12.67
C ALA A 399 19.62 20.42 14.00
N TYR A 400 19.95 21.14 15.06
CA TYR A 400 19.38 20.99 16.39
C TYR A 400 18.65 22.26 16.82
N ILE A 401 17.41 22.11 17.29
CA ILE A 401 16.57 23.21 17.77
C ILE A 401 16.13 22.92 19.22
N GLY A 402 16.66 23.73 20.13
CA GLY A 402 16.40 23.63 21.56
C GLY A 402 14.99 24.05 21.95
N ARG A 403 14.48 23.50 23.07
CA ARG A 403 13.10 23.65 23.54
C ARG A 403 12.59 25.10 23.56
N ASN A 404 11.28 25.31 23.44
CA ASN A 404 10.65 26.64 23.51
C ASN A 404 11.20 27.68 22.53
N THR A 405 11.88 27.24 21.47
CA THR A 405 12.25 28.11 20.36
C THR A 405 11.04 28.34 19.48
N VAL A 406 10.85 29.59 19.06
CA VAL A 406 9.82 29.97 18.11
C VAL A 406 10.47 30.36 16.79
N ILE A 407 9.96 29.79 15.70
CA ILE A 407 10.35 30.13 14.34
C ILE A 407 9.10 30.66 13.64
N SER A 408 9.09 31.97 13.37
CA SER A 408 7.99 32.68 12.71
C SER A 408 8.37 33.02 11.27
N VAL A 409 7.73 32.30 10.35
CA VAL A 409 8.04 32.26 8.92
C VAL A 409 6.97 33.04 8.15
N TYR A 410 7.24 34.32 7.94
CA TYR A 410 6.50 35.22 7.05
C TYR A 410 7.25 35.40 5.72
N SER A 411 8.59 35.36 5.75
CA SER A 411 9.48 35.31 4.59
C SER A 411 10.42 34.09 4.72
N PRO A 412 11.01 33.55 3.62
CA PRO A 412 11.81 32.33 3.68
C PRO A 412 12.91 32.35 4.76
N ILE A 413 13.02 31.26 5.51
CA ILE A 413 14.07 31.04 6.50
C ILE A 413 14.84 29.78 6.10
N THR A 414 16.16 29.92 5.96
CA THR A 414 17.07 28.79 5.69
C THR A 414 17.99 28.57 6.88
N ILE A 415 18.05 27.32 7.35
CA ILE A 415 18.94 26.85 8.41
C ILE A 415 19.86 25.79 7.79
N GLY A 416 21.16 26.07 7.81
CA GLY A 416 22.22 25.25 7.27
C GLY A 416 22.45 23.95 8.04
N LYS A 417 23.45 23.19 7.59
CA LYS A 417 23.83 21.90 8.16
C LYS A 417 24.45 22.07 9.52
N GLU A 418 24.20 21.13 10.43
CA GLU A 418 24.85 21.06 11.75
C GLU A 418 24.72 22.37 12.56
N VAL A 419 23.64 23.13 12.31
CA VAL A 419 23.34 24.36 13.06
C VAL A 419 22.77 23.99 14.44
N LEU A 420 23.29 24.64 15.48
CA LEU A 420 22.87 24.45 16.85
C LEU A 420 22.12 25.68 17.35
N ILE A 421 20.80 25.58 17.56
CA ILE A 421 19.97 26.65 18.11
C ILE A 421 19.63 26.33 19.56
N GLY A 422 20.06 27.21 20.47
CA GLY A 422 19.78 27.12 21.89
C GLY A 422 18.30 27.36 22.23
N ALA A 423 17.88 26.82 23.36
CA ALA A 423 16.50 26.93 23.84
C ALA A 423 16.02 28.39 23.99
N TYR A 424 14.69 28.57 23.91
CA TYR A 424 14.02 29.87 24.08
C TYR A 424 14.46 30.96 23.09
N SER A 425 14.94 30.56 21.91
CA SER A 425 15.32 31.51 20.87
C SER A 425 14.09 31.93 20.04
N TYR A 426 14.17 33.10 19.43
CA TYR A 426 13.09 33.68 18.63
C TYR A 426 13.63 34.08 17.26
N ILE A 427 13.27 33.34 16.21
CA ILE A 427 13.70 33.61 14.84
C ILE A 427 12.47 34.13 14.08
N VAL A 428 12.49 35.39 13.69
CA VAL A 428 11.32 36.07 13.12
C VAL A 428 11.69 36.79 11.83
N SER A 429 11.01 36.42 10.74
CA SER A 429 11.25 36.95 9.39
C SER A 429 10.35 38.13 9.01
N SER A 430 9.55 38.62 9.95
CA SER A 430 8.73 39.83 9.79
C SER A 430 8.82 40.80 10.96
N ASN A 431 8.36 42.02 10.73
CA ASN A 431 8.11 43.04 11.75
C ASN A 431 6.93 43.92 11.29
N HIS A 432 6.39 44.77 12.16
CA HIS A 432 5.35 45.71 11.75
C HIS A 432 5.92 46.92 11.00
N ASN A 433 5.17 47.45 10.03
CA ASN A 433 5.41 48.77 9.49
C ASN A 433 5.14 49.83 10.58
N TYR A 434 6.00 50.84 10.66
CA TYR A 434 5.89 51.91 11.67
C TYR A 434 6.16 53.31 11.10
N GLU A 435 6.30 53.45 9.78
CA GLU A 435 6.67 54.72 9.15
C GLU A 435 5.55 55.77 9.22
N ARG A 436 4.28 55.35 9.22
CA ARG A 436 3.12 56.24 9.23
C ARG A 436 2.66 56.54 10.64
N ARG A 437 2.88 57.78 11.10
CA ARG A 437 2.44 58.22 12.45
C ARG A 437 0.94 58.49 12.53
N ASP A 438 0.26 58.60 11.40
CA ASP A 438 -1.18 58.91 11.30
C ASP A 438 -2.08 57.66 11.36
N LEU A 439 -1.49 56.46 11.33
CA LEU A 439 -2.20 55.19 11.46
C LEU A 439 -1.70 54.38 12.67
N PRO A 440 -2.57 53.63 13.37
CA PRO A 440 -2.11 52.63 14.35
C PRO A 440 -1.18 51.58 13.70
N ILE A 441 -0.09 51.20 14.38
CA ILE A 441 0.94 50.27 13.87
C ILE A 441 0.34 49.00 13.24
N TRP A 442 -0.62 48.37 13.90
CA TRP A 442 -1.22 47.11 13.44
C TRP A 442 -1.99 47.23 12.11
N THR A 443 -2.34 48.44 11.68
CA THR A 443 -3.02 48.70 10.39
C THR A 443 -2.08 48.99 9.24
N GLN A 444 -0.77 49.18 9.52
CA GLN A 444 0.22 49.59 8.52
C GLN A 444 0.81 48.40 7.75
N GLY A 445 0.44 47.17 8.10
CA GLY A 445 0.99 45.94 7.51
C GLY A 445 2.33 45.54 8.13
N VAL A 446 3.06 44.69 7.42
CA VAL A 446 4.32 44.08 7.89
C VAL A 446 5.47 44.34 6.92
N ILE A 447 6.69 44.40 7.45
CA ILE A 447 7.97 44.36 6.74
C ILE A 447 8.47 42.93 6.84
N GLU A 448 8.89 42.35 5.72
CA GLU A 448 9.32 40.97 5.64
C GLU A 448 10.68 40.90 4.97
N ALA A 449 11.57 40.06 5.50
CA ALA A 449 12.87 39.84 4.89
C ALA A 449 13.39 38.43 5.23
N PRO A 450 14.06 37.75 4.28
CA PRO A 450 14.52 36.38 4.49
C PRO A 450 15.62 36.33 5.55
N ILE A 451 15.72 35.18 6.22
CA ILE A 451 16.80 34.89 7.17
C ILE A 451 17.60 33.70 6.63
N ILE A 452 18.92 33.82 6.66
CA ILE A 452 19.85 32.76 6.27
C ILE A 452 20.78 32.49 7.45
N ILE A 453 20.77 31.27 7.95
CA ILE A 453 21.72 30.78 8.95
C ILE A 453 22.55 29.72 8.24
N GLU A 454 23.82 29.99 7.99
CA GLU A 454 24.72 29.10 7.24
C GLU A 454 25.19 27.91 8.10
N ASP A 455 25.96 27.01 7.48
CA ASP A 455 26.37 25.75 8.07
C ASP A 455 27.22 25.95 9.36
N GLY A 456 27.06 25.04 10.33
CA GLY A 456 27.88 24.99 11.54
C GLY A 456 27.73 26.17 12.50
N VAL A 457 26.71 27.02 12.31
CA VAL A 457 26.42 28.15 13.22
C VAL A 457 25.95 27.64 14.58
N TRP A 458 26.45 28.27 15.65
CA TRP A 458 25.94 28.07 17.00
C TRP A 458 25.22 29.32 17.52
N ILE A 459 23.92 29.20 17.76
CA ILE A 459 23.09 30.21 18.39
C ILE A 459 22.87 29.82 19.86
N GLY A 460 23.30 30.66 20.80
CA GLY A 460 23.07 30.49 22.23
C GLY A 460 21.59 30.54 22.61
N ALA A 461 21.27 30.18 23.86
CA ALA A 461 19.90 30.27 24.36
C ALA A 461 19.40 31.72 24.42
N HIS A 462 18.08 31.93 24.32
CA HIS A 462 17.45 33.26 24.39
C HIS A 462 17.95 34.26 23.34
N VAL A 463 18.32 33.80 22.15
CA VAL A 463 18.73 34.69 21.06
C VAL A 463 17.51 35.09 20.23
N ILE A 464 17.44 36.35 19.84
CA ILE A 464 16.47 36.87 18.88
C ILE A 464 17.18 37.16 17.56
N VAL A 465 16.68 36.62 16.46
CA VAL A 465 17.17 36.90 15.09
C VAL A 465 16.09 37.69 14.36
N LEU A 466 16.42 38.90 13.91
CA LEU A 466 15.51 39.82 13.24
C LEU A 466 15.49 39.61 11.71
N PRO A 467 14.48 40.16 11.01
CA PRO A 467 14.33 39.98 9.57
C PRO A 467 15.53 40.47 8.77
N GLY A 468 15.88 39.79 7.68
CA GLY A 468 16.90 40.22 6.72
C GLY A 468 18.33 39.87 7.13
N VAL A 469 18.52 39.09 8.20
CA VAL A 469 19.84 38.71 8.70
C VAL A 469 20.38 37.46 8.01
N THR A 470 21.64 37.54 7.58
CA THR A 470 22.50 36.39 7.26
C THR A 470 23.52 36.18 8.37
N ILE A 471 23.55 34.98 8.98
CA ILE A 471 24.57 34.54 9.93
C ILE A 471 25.51 33.59 9.20
N GLY A 472 26.75 34.03 9.00
CA GLY A 472 27.75 33.33 8.21
C GLY A 472 28.26 32.04 8.84
N GLU A 473 28.82 31.17 8.01
CA GLU A 473 29.26 29.83 8.36
C GLU A 473 30.10 29.79 9.63
N GLY A 474 29.81 28.85 10.53
CA GLY A 474 30.61 28.61 11.73
C GLY A 474 30.62 29.74 12.77
N ALA A 475 29.79 30.78 12.59
CA ALA A 475 29.66 31.89 13.54
C ALA A 475 29.02 31.45 14.86
N ILE A 476 29.31 32.17 15.94
CA ILE A 476 28.79 31.91 17.28
C ILE A 476 28.06 33.13 17.81
N ILE A 477 26.81 32.95 18.21
CA ILE A 477 25.99 33.97 18.85
C ILE A 477 25.88 33.68 20.34
N GLY A 478 26.36 34.59 21.17
CA GLY A 478 26.25 34.49 22.62
C GLY A 478 24.78 34.49 23.07
N ALA A 479 24.49 33.78 24.17
CA ALA A 479 23.15 33.71 24.74
C ALA A 479 22.59 35.11 25.08
N GLY A 480 21.27 35.28 24.96
CA GLY A 480 20.58 36.54 25.27
C GLY A 480 20.77 37.67 24.24
N SER A 481 21.31 37.37 23.05
CA SER A 481 21.65 38.39 22.06
C SER A 481 20.49 38.74 21.12
N VAL A 482 20.48 39.96 20.58
CA VAL A 482 19.58 40.39 19.50
C VAL A 482 20.36 40.64 18.23
N VAL A 483 20.25 39.74 17.27
CA VAL A 483 20.90 39.80 15.96
C VAL A 483 20.06 40.65 15.02
N SER A 484 20.54 41.84 14.69
CA SER A 484 19.86 42.84 13.86
C SER A 484 20.62 43.20 12.58
N LYS A 485 21.79 42.57 12.36
CA LYS A 485 22.69 42.81 11.22
C LYS A 485 23.34 41.50 10.82
N ASN A 486 23.81 41.42 9.57
CA ASN A 486 24.55 40.28 9.06
C ASN A 486 25.81 40.04 9.89
N ILE A 487 26.15 38.77 10.10
CA ILE A 487 27.30 38.32 10.87
C ILE A 487 28.24 37.58 9.93
N PRO A 488 29.51 38.01 9.80
CA PRO A 488 30.48 37.32 8.98
C PRO A 488 30.79 35.89 9.46
N PRO A 489 31.27 35.00 8.55
CA PRO A 489 31.68 33.65 8.91
C PRO A 489 32.77 33.62 9.99
N TYR A 490 32.72 32.60 10.83
CA TYR A 490 33.69 32.30 11.88
C TYR A 490 33.92 33.45 12.87
N GLU A 491 32.94 34.33 13.08
CA GLU A 491 32.99 35.37 14.11
C GLU A 491 32.13 35.03 15.32
N ILE A 492 32.49 35.60 16.48
CA ILE A 492 31.74 35.48 17.72
C ILE A 492 31.10 36.84 18.03
N TRP A 493 29.77 36.84 18.15
CA TRP A 493 28.96 38.04 18.40
C TRP A 493 28.11 37.87 19.65
N ALA A 494 27.92 38.92 20.44
CA ALA A 494 27.04 38.89 21.61
C ALA A 494 26.46 40.26 21.96
N GLY A 495 25.33 40.28 22.67
CA GLY A 495 24.72 41.49 23.25
C GLY A 495 23.40 41.93 22.59
N VAL A 496 22.84 43.04 23.07
CA VAL A 496 21.59 43.63 22.59
C VAL A 496 21.82 45.12 22.25
N PRO A 497 21.96 45.48 20.95
CA PRO A 497 22.11 44.60 19.81
C PRO A 497 23.45 43.83 19.83
N ALA A 498 23.51 42.70 19.13
CA ALA A 498 24.71 41.88 19.05
C ALA A 498 25.86 42.67 18.42
N LYS A 499 27.04 42.58 19.02
CA LYS A 499 28.29 43.20 18.54
C LYS A 499 29.38 42.15 18.41
N PHE A 500 30.28 42.38 17.46
CA PHE A 500 31.51 41.60 17.31
C PHE A 500 32.29 41.57 18.63
N ILE A 501 32.69 40.37 19.05
CA ILE A 501 33.53 40.13 20.23
C ILE A 501 34.94 39.80 19.78
N LYS A 502 35.07 38.77 18.94
CA LYS A 502 36.34 38.27 18.38
C LYS A 502 36.08 37.30 17.24
N LYS A 503 37.13 36.95 16.50
CA LYS A 503 37.11 35.81 15.57
C LYS A 503 37.15 34.49 16.34
N ARG A 504 36.54 33.45 15.79
CA ARG A 504 36.67 32.07 16.25
C ARG A 504 38.12 31.61 15.98
N PRO A 505 38.76 30.88 16.90
CA PRO A 505 40.08 30.30 16.64
C PRO A 505 40.04 29.37 15.44
N GLU A 506 41.10 29.39 14.63
CA GLU A 506 41.36 28.42 13.56
C GLU A 506 41.65 27.02 14.12
#